data_AF-A0A1D9P0C0-F1
#
_entry.id   AF-A0A1D9P0C0-F1
#
_cell.length_a   1.000
_cell.length_b   1.000
_cell.length_c   1.000
_cell.angle_alpha   90.00
_cell.angle_beta   90.00
_cell.angle_gamma   90.00
#
_symmetry.space_group_name_H-M   'P 1'
#
loop_
_entity.id
_entity.type
_entity.pdbx_description
1 polymer ?
#
loop_
_entity_poly.entity_id
_entity_poly.type
_entity_poly.pdbx_seq_one_letter_code
_entity_poly.pdbx_strand_id
1 'polypeptide(L)'
;MTQEEAKRIYLKNGCSAFFMARGEDRYEEFREMHIPKEKLEEWATEYLKGCIDKISVKETRDNFSSANLVIGEHHTRDNLNVFIDMLQNLKFDNEVTPYAVCYSILGMRNLKVNCGILDYAKESKDEELYRSLLEFTRVLIEKIQIDDEKKQIIDEMKELLSYYK
;
A
#
# COMPACT_ATOMS: atom_id res chain seq x y z
N MET A 1 8.38 20.47 20.19
CA MET A 1 7.22 20.09 19.35
C MET A 1 6.07 19.54 20.20
N THR A 2 4.82 19.88 19.88
CA THR A 2 3.60 19.30 20.48
C THR A 2 3.21 17.99 19.80
N GLN A 3 2.35 17.17 20.43
CA GLN A 3 1.89 15.92 19.80
C GLN A 3 1.08 16.18 18.53
N GLU A 4 0.28 17.23 18.47
CA GLU A 4 -0.48 17.57 17.25
C GLU A 4 0.41 18.05 16.10
N GLU A 5 1.51 18.73 16.40
CA GLU A 5 2.52 19.08 15.38
C GLU A 5 3.25 17.84 14.89
N ALA A 6 3.66 16.96 15.81
CA ALA A 6 4.35 15.72 15.48
C ALA A 6 3.51 14.83 14.57
N LYS A 7 2.23 14.65 14.93
CA LYS A 7 1.26 13.93 14.11
C LYS A 7 1.15 14.56 12.72
N ARG A 8 0.98 15.88 12.62
CA ARG A 8 0.85 16.55 11.32
C ARG A 8 2.08 16.36 10.43
N ILE A 9 3.28 16.48 10.97
CA ILE A 9 4.52 16.26 10.22
C ILE A 9 4.64 14.80 9.79
N TYR A 10 4.36 13.86 10.71
CA TYR A 10 4.40 12.43 10.42
C TYR A 10 3.45 12.04 9.27
N LEU A 11 2.20 12.51 9.33
CA LEU A 11 1.20 12.23 8.29
C LEU A 11 1.56 12.88 6.95
N LYS A 12 2.07 14.12 6.96
CA LYS A 12 2.54 14.83 5.75
C LYS A 12 3.63 14.06 5.00
N ASN A 13 4.44 13.29 5.73
CA ASN A 13 5.53 12.49 5.19
C ASN A 13 5.15 11.01 4.97
N GLY A 14 3.85 10.74 4.78
CA GLY A 14 3.36 9.40 4.44
C GLY A 14 3.58 8.38 5.55
N CYS A 15 3.62 8.82 6.81
CA CYS A 15 3.89 7.99 7.98
C CYS A 15 5.29 7.32 7.98
N SER A 16 6.25 7.84 7.21
CA SER A 16 7.60 7.25 7.14
C SER A 16 8.63 8.12 7.87
N ALA A 17 9.30 7.54 8.88
CA ALA A 17 10.42 8.18 9.55
C ALA A 17 11.60 8.44 8.58
N PHE A 18 11.76 7.59 7.56
CA PHE A 18 12.78 7.79 6.52
C PHE A 18 12.51 9.05 5.69
N PHE A 19 11.27 9.27 5.25
CA PHE A 19 10.94 10.48 4.50
C PHE A 19 11.06 11.74 5.35
N MET A 20 10.66 11.66 6.62
CA MET A 20 10.89 12.77 7.55
C MET A 20 12.37 13.11 7.70
N ALA A 21 13.24 12.11 7.92
CA ALA A 21 14.67 12.32 8.06
C ALA A 21 15.33 12.96 6.83
N ARG A 22 14.72 12.81 5.64
CA ARG A 22 15.22 13.37 4.38
C ARG A 22 14.63 14.73 4.02
N GLY A 23 13.45 15.07 4.53
CA GLY A 23 12.65 16.17 4.02
C GLY A 23 12.11 17.14 5.07
N GLU A 24 12.29 16.87 6.35
CA GLU A 24 11.79 17.73 7.43
C GLU A 24 12.91 18.18 8.35
N ASP A 25 13.13 19.50 8.39
CA ASP A 25 14.13 20.15 9.26
C ASP A 25 13.90 19.83 10.74
N ARG A 26 12.64 19.53 11.11
CA ARG A 26 12.21 19.22 12.48
C ARG A 26 12.23 17.73 12.80
N TYR A 27 12.88 16.89 12.00
CA TYR A 27 12.96 15.46 12.24
C TYR A 27 13.60 15.12 13.60
N GLU A 28 14.70 15.79 13.98
CA GLU A 28 15.35 15.52 15.27
C GLU A 28 14.43 15.88 16.45
N GLU A 29 13.69 17.00 16.38
CA GLU A 29 12.66 17.33 17.38
C GLU A 29 11.60 16.24 17.50
N PHE A 30 11.13 15.70 16.37
CA PHE A 30 10.15 14.59 16.35
C PHE A 30 10.72 13.32 16.98
N ARG A 31 11.96 12.97 16.62
CA ARG A 31 12.65 11.77 17.14
C ARG A 31 12.83 11.83 18.65
N GLU A 32 13.17 13.00 19.20
CA GLU A 32 13.33 13.23 20.65
C GLU A 32 12.02 13.13 21.43
N MET A 33 10.86 13.17 20.77
CA MET A 33 9.57 12.97 21.44
C MET A 33 9.34 11.52 21.88
N HIS A 34 10.15 10.56 21.38
CA HIS A 34 10.05 9.14 21.73
C HIS A 34 8.61 8.58 21.65
N ILE A 35 7.90 8.95 20.58
CA ILE A 35 6.51 8.54 20.37
C ILE A 35 6.46 7.00 20.26
N PRO A 36 5.65 6.32 21.09
CA PRO A 36 5.56 4.86 21.06
C PRO A 36 5.12 4.34 19.69
N LYS A 37 5.61 3.17 19.29
CA LYS A 37 5.27 2.56 18.01
C LYS A 37 3.76 2.40 17.86
N GLU A 38 3.08 1.95 18.90
CA GLU A 38 1.62 1.75 18.91
C GLU A 38 0.88 3.05 18.55
N LYS A 39 1.40 4.20 19.01
CA LYS A 39 0.81 5.50 18.69
C LYS A 39 1.04 5.92 17.24
N LEU A 40 2.20 5.59 16.70
CA LEU A 40 2.50 5.81 15.28
C LEU A 40 1.63 4.93 14.38
N GLU A 41 1.41 3.67 14.77
CA GLU A 41 0.49 2.75 14.08
C GLU A 41 -0.95 3.29 14.10
N GLU A 42 -1.46 3.76 15.24
CA GLU A 42 -2.78 4.41 15.32
C GLU A 42 -2.92 5.56 14.32
N TRP A 43 -1.92 6.45 14.25
CA TRP A 43 -1.93 7.57 13.32
C TRP A 43 -1.85 7.11 11.86
N ALA A 44 -1.05 6.10 11.58
CA ALA A 44 -0.95 5.51 10.25
C ALA A 44 -2.27 4.88 9.80
N THR A 45 -2.96 4.15 10.68
CA THR A 45 -4.30 3.59 10.42
C THR A 45 -5.33 4.68 10.16
N GLU A 46 -5.34 5.76 10.95
CA GLU A 46 -6.23 6.91 10.71
C GLU A 46 -5.97 7.55 9.34
N TYR A 47 -4.71 7.75 8.98
CA TYR A 47 -4.31 8.33 7.71
C TYR A 47 -4.64 7.42 6.52
N LEU A 48 -4.45 6.11 6.66
CA LEU A 48 -4.84 5.11 5.68
C LEU A 48 -6.33 5.20 5.37
N LYS A 49 -7.18 5.21 6.39
CA LYS A 49 -8.64 5.35 6.23
C LYS A 49 -8.99 6.67 5.54
N GLY A 50 -8.38 7.77 5.97
CA GLY A 50 -8.58 9.07 5.34
C GLY A 50 -8.12 9.14 3.87
N CYS A 51 -7.10 8.37 3.48
CA CYS A 51 -6.73 8.20 2.07
C CYS A 51 -7.81 7.41 1.33
N ILE A 52 -8.22 6.27 1.88
CA ILE A 52 -9.23 5.37 1.28
C ILE A 52 -10.57 6.08 1.07
N ASP A 53 -11.04 6.86 2.04
CA ASP A 53 -12.29 7.63 1.92
C ASP A 53 -12.28 8.62 0.75
N LYS A 54 -11.09 9.07 0.34
CA LYS A 54 -10.88 9.97 -0.79
C LYS A 54 -10.60 9.24 -2.10
N ILE A 55 -10.36 7.93 -2.07
CA ILE A 55 -10.26 7.09 -3.28
C ILE A 55 -11.68 7.00 -3.87
N SER A 56 -11.98 7.98 -4.69
CA SER A 56 -13.18 8.12 -5.50
C SER A 56 -12.77 8.55 -6.90
N VAL A 57 -13.68 8.46 -7.88
CA VAL A 57 -13.44 8.68 -9.33
C VAL A 57 -12.65 9.94 -9.72
N LYS A 58 -12.43 10.91 -8.81
CA LYS A 58 -11.72 12.18 -9.08
C LYS A 58 -10.37 12.36 -8.35
N GLU A 59 -10.08 11.58 -7.31
CA GLU A 59 -8.89 11.76 -6.46
C GLU A 59 -8.17 10.42 -6.23
N THR A 60 -8.31 9.49 -7.19
CA THR A 60 -7.99 8.07 -6.99
C THR A 60 -6.48 7.83 -6.88
N ARG A 61 -5.67 8.46 -7.74
CA ARG A 61 -4.27 8.08 -7.94
C ARG A 61 -3.36 8.45 -6.76
N ASP A 62 -3.42 9.67 -6.26
CA ASP A 62 -2.52 10.16 -5.21
C ASP A 62 -2.86 9.54 -3.85
N ASN A 63 -4.16 9.39 -3.56
CA ASN A 63 -4.63 8.72 -2.36
C ASN A 63 -4.32 7.22 -2.40
N PHE A 64 -4.47 6.55 -3.56
CA PHE A 64 -4.03 5.15 -3.72
C PHE A 64 -2.52 4.99 -3.50
N SER A 65 -1.71 5.90 -4.08
CA SER A 65 -0.25 5.87 -3.91
C SER A 65 0.13 6.07 -2.44
N SER A 66 -0.55 6.97 -1.74
CA SER A 66 -0.35 7.23 -0.32
C SER A 66 -0.77 6.04 0.55
N ALA A 67 -1.92 5.43 0.27
CA ALA A 67 -2.38 4.23 0.96
C ALA A 67 -1.39 3.06 0.78
N ASN A 68 -0.86 2.88 -0.44
CA ASN A 68 0.15 1.86 -0.72
C ASN A 68 1.46 2.10 0.04
N LEU A 69 1.92 3.36 0.13
CA LEU A 69 3.09 3.70 0.95
C LEU A 69 2.87 3.38 2.43
N VAL A 70 1.71 3.72 2.96
CA VAL A 70 1.36 3.42 4.35
C VAL A 70 1.34 1.91 4.58
N ILE A 71 0.79 1.11 3.67
CA ILE A 71 0.83 -0.36 3.79
C ILE A 71 2.25 -0.91 3.75
N GLY A 72 3.13 -0.35 2.90
CA GLY A 72 4.53 -0.76 2.88
C GLY A 72 5.22 -0.63 4.24
N GLU A 73 4.95 0.48 4.94
CA GLU A 73 5.58 0.80 6.24
C GLU A 73 4.81 0.21 7.45
N HIS A 74 3.48 0.09 7.34
CA HIS A 74 2.54 -0.22 8.43
C HIS A 74 1.59 -1.37 8.06
N HIS A 75 2.13 -2.49 7.60
CA HIS A 75 1.38 -3.70 7.20
C HIS A 75 0.88 -4.54 8.39
N THR A 76 0.27 -3.90 9.39
CA THR A 76 -0.46 -4.63 10.43
C THR A 76 -1.65 -5.37 9.82
N ARG A 77 -2.11 -6.44 10.48
CA ARG A 77 -3.27 -7.22 10.01
C ARG A 77 -4.50 -6.33 9.76
N ASP A 78 -4.77 -5.38 10.65
CA ASP A 78 -5.91 -4.48 10.53
C ASP A 78 -5.77 -3.54 9.34
N ASN A 79 -4.57 -2.98 9.10
CA ASN A 79 -4.32 -2.12 7.95
C ASN A 79 -4.42 -2.90 6.63
N LEU A 80 -3.90 -4.14 6.59
CA LEU A 80 -4.02 -5.01 5.42
C LEU A 80 -5.49 -5.31 5.09
N ASN A 81 -6.31 -5.65 6.09
CA ASN A 81 -7.75 -5.89 5.90
C ASN A 81 -8.45 -4.65 5.30
N VAL A 82 -8.25 -3.48 5.91
CA VAL A 82 -8.85 -2.22 5.42
C VAL A 82 -8.42 -1.91 3.98
N PHE A 83 -7.16 -2.18 3.64
CA PHE A 83 -6.65 -1.95 2.28
C PHE A 83 -7.24 -2.93 1.27
N ILE A 84 -7.35 -4.21 1.62
CA ILE A 84 -7.96 -5.23 0.75
C ILE A 84 -9.43 -4.94 0.50
N ASP A 85 -10.18 -4.54 1.53
CA ASP A 85 -11.57 -4.11 1.39
C ASP A 85 -11.69 -2.94 0.39
N MET A 86 -10.78 -1.96 0.45
CA MET A 86 -10.74 -0.88 -0.53
C MET A 86 -10.46 -1.41 -1.95
N LEU A 87 -9.48 -2.30 -2.11
CA LEU A 87 -9.14 -2.87 -3.42
C LEU A 87 -10.33 -3.58 -4.07
N GLN A 88 -11.09 -4.35 -3.29
CA GLN A 88 -12.27 -5.07 -3.77
C GLN A 88 -13.40 -4.15 -4.22
N ASN A 89 -13.49 -2.96 -3.65
CA ASN A 89 -14.49 -1.95 -3.98
C ASN A 89 -14.01 -0.92 -5.02
N LEU A 90 -12.76 -0.99 -5.45
CA LEU A 90 -12.16 -0.06 -6.39
C LEU A 90 -12.76 -0.21 -7.79
N LYS A 91 -13.11 0.91 -8.42
CA LYS A 91 -13.55 0.96 -9.81
C LYS A 91 -12.42 1.46 -10.71
N PHE A 92 -12.27 0.82 -11.87
CA PHE A 92 -11.18 1.06 -12.82
C PHE A 92 -11.68 1.91 -13.98
N ASP A 93 -11.73 3.22 -13.76
CA ASP A 93 -12.44 4.18 -14.64
C ASP A 93 -11.48 4.93 -15.58
N ASN A 94 -10.18 4.94 -15.24
CA ASN A 94 -8.97 5.33 -16.01
C ASN A 94 -7.87 5.94 -15.11
N GLU A 95 -8.22 6.51 -13.95
CA GLU A 95 -7.25 7.19 -13.06
C GLU A 95 -6.28 6.23 -12.37
N VAL A 96 -6.76 5.03 -12.03
CA VAL A 96 -5.96 3.92 -11.52
C VAL A 96 -6.13 2.75 -12.47
N THR A 97 -5.02 2.27 -13.02
CA THR A 97 -5.04 1.14 -13.94
C THR A 97 -4.93 -0.17 -13.15
N PRO A 98 -5.60 -1.25 -13.59
CA PRO A 98 -5.40 -2.59 -13.05
C PRO A 98 -3.92 -2.97 -12.93
N TYR A 99 -3.10 -2.55 -13.91
CA TYR A 99 -1.65 -2.71 -13.87
C TYR A 99 -1.02 -2.11 -12.60
N ALA A 100 -1.29 -0.84 -12.30
CA ALA A 100 -0.68 -0.17 -11.15
C ALA A 100 -1.03 -0.86 -9.81
N VAL A 101 -2.25 -1.40 -9.72
CA VAL A 101 -2.68 -2.19 -8.57
C VAL A 101 -1.92 -3.52 -8.50
N CYS A 102 -1.86 -4.29 -9.58
CA CYS A 102 -1.10 -5.54 -9.63
C CYS A 102 0.38 -5.34 -9.33
N TYR A 103 1.01 -4.28 -9.86
CA TYR A 103 2.40 -3.91 -9.58
C TYR A 103 2.65 -3.71 -8.09
N SER A 104 1.71 -3.07 -7.40
CA SER A 104 1.80 -2.80 -5.96
C SER A 104 1.63 -4.08 -5.16
N ILE A 105 0.65 -4.91 -5.51
CA ILE A 105 0.36 -6.14 -4.79
C ILE A 105 1.49 -7.17 -4.95
N LEU A 106 2.05 -7.32 -6.15
CA LEU A 106 3.10 -8.29 -6.48
C LEU A 106 4.52 -7.81 -6.14
N GLY A 107 4.72 -6.55 -5.72
CA GLY A 107 6.06 -6.06 -5.39
C GLY A 107 7.01 -5.98 -6.58
N MET A 108 6.49 -5.77 -7.80
CA MET A 108 7.27 -5.80 -9.06
C MET A 108 8.39 -4.75 -9.16
N ARG A 109 8.55 -3.87 -8.16
CA ARG A 109 9.66 -2.91 -8.07
C ARG A 109 10.99 -3.60 -7.77
N ASN A 110 10.98 -4.75 -7.10
CA ASN A 110 12.20 -5.50 -6.80
C ASN A 110 11.91 -6.99 -6.59
N LEU A 111 12.06 -7.79 -7.64
CA LEU A 111 11.77 -9.24 -7.63
C LEU A 111 12.69 -10.07 -6.71
N LYS A 112 13.75 -9.46 -6.17
CA LYS A 112 14.68 -10.10 -5.23
C LYS A 112 14.32 -9.86 -3.77
N VAL A 113 13.32 -9.01 -3.51
CA VAL A 113 12.92 -8.61 -2.16
C VAL A 113 11.42 -8.83 -2.03
N ASN A 114 11.02 -9.57 -1.01
CA ASN A 114 9.62 -9.71 -0.62
C ASN A 114 9.10 -8.35 -0.14
N CYS A 115 8.52 -7.59 -1.05
CA CYS A 115 8.05 -6.23 -0.82
C CYS A 115 6.67 -5.98 -1.44
N GLY A 116 6.02 -7.04 -1.94
CA GLY A 116 4.64 -6.97 -2.39
C GLY A 116 3.68 -7.03 -1.21
N ILE A 117 2.50 -6.45 -1.40
CA ILE A 117 1.41 -6.56 -0.41
C ILE A 117 1.01 -8.03 -0.21
N LEU A 118 1.17 -8.90 -1.23
CA LEU A 118 1.00 -10.34 -1.08
C LEU A 118 2.00 -10.98 -0.11
N ASP A 119 3.25 -10.50 -0.09
CA ASP A 119 4.25 -10.98 0.87
C ASP A 119 3.85 -10.58 2.29
N TYR A 120 3.46 -9.32 2.48
CA TYR A 120 2.99 -8.82 3.78
C TYR A 120 1.75 -9.57 4.27
N ALA A 121 0.80 -9.83 3.38
CA ALA A 121 -0.37 -10.65 3.67
C ALA A 121 0.01 -12.07 4.11
N LYS A 122 0.97 -12.70 3.43
CA LYS A 122 1.49 -14.03 3.79
C LYS A 122 2.19 -14.02 5.16
N GLU A 123 2.98 -12.99 5.44
CA GLU A 123 3.71 -12.82 6.71
C GLU A 123 2.79 -12.56 7.91
N SER A 124 1.60 -11.99 7.67
CA SER A 124 0.58 -11.77 8.71
C SER A 124 0.04 -13.06 9.33
N LYS A 125 0.25 -14.22 8.69
CA LYS A 125 -0.30 -15.54 9.05
C LYS A 125 -1.83 -15.62 9.05
N ASP A 126 -2.50 -14.66 8.43
CA ASP A 126 -3.94 -14.73 8.16
C ASP A 126 -4.18 -15.38 6.79
N GLU A 127 -4.51 -16.67 6.79
CA GLU A 127 -4.70 -17.45 5.57
C GLU A 127 -5.88 -16.95 4.73
N GLU A 128 -6.94 -16.46 5.37
CA GLU A 128 -8.13 -15.96 4.67
C GLU A 128 -7.80 -14.66 3.94
N LEU A 129 -7.13 -13.74 4.63
CA LEU A 129 -6.64 -12.48 4.08
C LEU A 129 -5.71 -12.73 2.89
N TYR A 130 -4.72 -13.61 3.06
CA TYR A 130 -3.77 -13.96 2.00
C TYR A 130 -4.48 -14.56 0.77
N ARG A 131 -5.38 -15.54 0.97
CA ARG A 131 -6.14 -16.16 -0.13
C ARG A 131 -7.04 -15.16 -0.83
N SER A 132 -7.70 -14.28 -0.09
CA SER A 132 -8.57 -13.23 -0.63
C SER A 132 -7.78 -12.29 -1.55
N LEU A 133 -6.62 -11.81 -1.10
CA LEU A 133 -5.74 -10.96 -1.90
C LEU A 133 -5.16 -11.68 -3.12
N LEU A 134 -4.78 -12.96 -2.96
CA LEU A 134 -4.27 -13.78 -4.06
C LEU A 134 -5.31 -13.96 -5.16
N GLU A 135 -6.55 -14.29 -4.77
CA GLU A 135 -7.65 -14.46 -5.71
C GLU A 135 -8.02 -13.16 -6.40
N PHE A 136 -8.11 -12.06 -5.65
CA PHE A 136 -8.32 -10.73 -6.21
C PHE A 136 -7.27 -10.40 -7.28
N THR A 137 -6.00 -10.64 -6.97
CA THR A 137 -4.88 -10.36 -7.88
C THR A 137 -4.97 -11.20 -9.15
N ARG A 138 -5.30 -12.50 -9.02
CA ARG A 138 -5.49 -13.40 -10.15
C ARG A 138 -6.59 -12.91 -11.09
N VAL A 139 -7.78 -12.65 -10.53
CA VAL A 139 -8.95 -12.17 -11.27
C VAL A 139 -8.65 -10.82 -11.94
N LEU A 140 -7.92 -9.94 -11.26
CA LEU A 140 -7.57 -8.64 -11.82
C LEU A 140 -6.64 -8.78 -13.02
N ILE A 141 -5.58 -9.59 -12.93
CA ILE A 141 -4.63 -9.86 -14.04
C ILE A 141 -5.36 -10.45 -15.26
N GLU A 142 -6.30 -11.38 -15.06
CA GLU A 142 -7.06 -12.00 -16.14
C GLU A 142 -7.98 -11.02 -16.89
N LYS A 143 -8.44 -9.96 -16.21
CA LYS A 143 -9.32 -8.93 -16.79
C LYS A 143 -8.57 -7.83 -17.54
N ILE A 144 -7.25 -7.78 -17.43
CA ILE A 144 -6.44 -6.76 -18.11
C ILE A 144 -6.46 -7.02 -19.62
N GLN A 145 -6.94 -6.05 -20.41
CA GLN A 145 -6.82 -6.11 -21.86
C GLN A 145 -5.35 -6.03 -22.27
N ILE A 146 -4.91 -6.99 -23.10
CA ILE A 146 -3.52 -7.13 -23.48
C ILE A 146 -3.28 -6.41 -24.79
N ASP A 147 -2.69 -5.22 -24.70
CA ASP A 147 -2.06 -4.58 -25.85
C ASP A 147 -0.66 -5.18 -26.04
N ASP A 148 -0.18 -5.31 -27.28
CA ASP A 148 1.11 -5.94 -27.60
C ASP A 148 2.29 -5.33 -26.81
N GLU A 149 2.26 -4.02 -26.57
CA GLU A 149 3.30 -3.30 -25.80
C GLU A 149 3.34 -3.69 -24.30
N LYS A 150 2.25 -4.22 -23.75
CA LYS A 150 2.13 -4.58 -22.33
C LYS A 150 2.09 -6.09 -22.08
N LYS A 151 2.16 -6.90 -23.14
CA LYS A 151 2.12 -8.36 -23.06
C LYS A 151 3.20 -8.93 -22.15
N GLN A 152 4.44 -8.49 -22.33
CA GLN A 152 5.56 -8.94 -21.50
C GLN A 152 5.33 -8.69 -20.01
N ILE A 153 4.82 -7.50 -19.65
CA ILE A 153 4.54 -7.12 -18.26
C ILE A 153 3.50 -8.06 -17.63
N ILE A 154 2.45 -8.40 -18.39
CA ILE A 154 1.41 -9.32 -17.90
C ILE A 154 1.96 -10.73 -17.72
N ASP A 155 2.81 -11.19 -18.64
CA ASP A 155 3.43 -12.51 -18.53
C ASP A 155 4.35 -12.57 -17.29
N GLU A 156 5.12 -11.52 -17.01
CA GLU A 156 5.91 -11.38 -15.78
C GLU A 156 5.01 -11.38 -14.52
N MET A 157 3.86 -10.68 -14.54
CA MET A 157 2.90 -10.72 -13.43
C MET A 157 2.36 -12.13 -13.17
N LYS A 158 2.04 -12.87 -14.23
CA LYS A 158 1.55 -14.26 -14.13
C LYS A 158 2.62 -15.21 -13.62
N GLU A 159 3.86 -15.04 -14.07
CA GLU A 159 5.00 -15.81 -13.58
C GLU A 159 5.19 -15.56 -12.08
N LEU A 160 5.16 -14.31 -11.64
CA LEU A 160 5.30 -13.97 -10.23
C LEU A 160 4.19 -14.56 -9.37
N LEU A 161 2.94 -14.44 -9.83
CA LEU A 161 1.78 -15.02 -9.17
C LEU A 161 1.93 -16.55 -8.96
N SER A 162 2.64 -17.23 -9.86
CA SER A 162 2.85 -18.68 -9.78
C SER A 162 3.74 -19.12 -8.61
N TYR A 163 4.51 -18.20 -8.01
CA TYR A 163 5.31 -18.47 -6.81
C TYR A 163 4.50 -18.40 -5.50
N TYR A 164 3.27 -17.87 -5.55
CA TYR A 164 2.38 -17.71 -4.40
C TYR A 164 1.41 -18.89 -4.17
N LYS A 165 1.71 -20.05 -4.78
CA LYS A 165 0.94 -21.31 -4.62
C LYS A 165 0.92 -21.82 -3.19
#